data_AF-A0A1B9DNN2-F1
#
_entry.id   AF-A0A1B9DNN2-F1
#
_cell.length_a   1.000
_cell.length_b   1.000
_cell.length_c   1.000
_cell.angle_alpha   90.00
_cell.angle_beta   90.00
_cell.angle_gamma   90.00
#
_symmetry.space_group_name_H-M   'P 1'
#
loop_
_entity.id
_entity.type
_entity.pdbx_description
1 polymer ?
#
loop_
_entity_poly.entity_id
_entity_poly.type
_entity_poly.pdbx_seq_one_letter_code
_entity_poly.pdbx_strand_id
1 'polypeptide(L)'
;MKSIITITVFLFFMGLHSGRAQKSTVVDNFTTEQQKLVQQQRDLIKANREAFKASLTAEQLAILKDASLSKEQKQAALVLTFTTAQKNLLNESKENIKDLRRDFKNSLTTEQRQQIQEHNSNRIRETIKDSRLRDVKHR
;
A
#
# COMPACT_ATOMS: atom_id res chain seq x y z
N MET A 1 2.23 -6.90 -16.10
CA MET A 1 1.77 -5.93 -15.07
C MET A 1 1.09 -6.60 -13.86
N LYS A 2 1.64 -7.70 -13.32
CA LYS A 2 1.12 -8.37 -12.10
C LYS A 2 2.07 -8.24 -10.91
N SER A 3 3.35 -7.95 -11.15
CA SER A 3 4.42 -7.93 -10.13
C SER A 3 4.39 -6.70 -9.22
N ILE A 4 3.96 -5.53 -9.70
CA ILE A 4 3.95 -4.28 -8.91
C ILE A 4 2.95 -4.37 -7.76
N ILE A 5 1.77 -4.95 -7.98
CA ILE A 5 0.72 -5.10 -6.95
C ILE A 5 1.19 -6.06 -5.85
N THR A 6 1.92 -7.12 -6.20
CA THR A 6 2.49 -8.08 -5.23
C THR A 6 3.60 -7.44 -4.39
N ILE A 7 4.41 -6.55 -4.98
CA ILE A 7 5.44 -5.75 -4.29
C ILE A 7 4.82 -4.79 -3.28
N THR A 8 3.74 -4.09 -3.62
CA THR A 8 3.10 -3.14 -2.70
C THR A 8 2.49 -3.83 -1.48
N VAL A 9 1.85 -5.00 -1.67
CA VAL A 9 1.32 -5.80 -0.56
C VAL A 9 2.46 -6.34 0.31
N PHE A 10 3.53 -6.88 -0.29
CA PHE A 10 4.67 -7.42 0.45
C PHE A 10 5.43 -6.37 1.31
N LEU A 11 5.71 -5.19 0.75
CA LEU A 11 6.36 -4.08 1.48
C LEU A 11 5.52 -3.56 2.65
N PHE A 12 4.21 -3.72 2.56
CA PHE A 12 3.26 -3.38 3.61
C PHE A 12 3.23 -4.44 4.72
N PHE A 13 3.31 -5.72 4.36
CA PHE A 13 3.42 -6.86 5.28
C PHE A 13 4.76 -6.92 6.04
N MET A 14 5.87 -6.54 5.41
CA MET A 14 7.20 -6.53 6.04
C MET A 14 7.47 -5.32 6.95
N GLY A 15 6.64 -4.27 6.91
CA GLY A 15 6.84 -3.08 7.74
C GLY A 15 8.01 -2.20 7.35
N LEU A 16 8.46 -2.27 6.10
CA LEU A 16 9.46 -1.35 5.54
C LEU A 16 8.86 0.01 5.14
N HIS A 17 7.63 0.30 5.55
CA HIS A 17 7.12 1.66 5.59
C HIS A 17 7.45 2.19 6.99
N SER A 18 8.53 2.94 7.09
CA SER A 18 8.76 3.82 8.23
C SER A 18 7.46 4.56 8.51
N GLY A 19 6.93 4.40 9.72
CA GLY A 19 5.71 5.04 10.17
C GLY A 19 5.89 6.55 10.25
N ARG A 20 5.97 7.22 9.10
CA ARG A 20 5.45 8.57 9.02
C ARG A 20 3.95 8.40 9.08
N ALA A 21 3.38 8.67 10.25
CA ALA A 21 1.99 9.10 10.32
C ALA A 21 1.89 10.32 9.39
N GLN A 22 1.59 10.09 8.11
CA GLN A 22 1.43 11.14 7.14
C GLN A 22 0.12 11.84 7.49
N LYS A 23 0.22 12.81 8.40
CA LYS A 23 -0.83 13.74 8.78
C LYS A 23 -0.95 14.77 7.65
N SER A 24 -1.36 14.31 6.48
CA SER A 24 -1.78 15.17 5.36
C SER A 24 -2.84 14.39 4.58
N THR A 25 -4.04 14.30 5.15
CA THR A 25 -5.19 13.89 4.34
C THR A 25 -5.44 15.00 3.34
N VAL A 26 -5.58 14.64 2.05
CA VAL A 26 -5.89 15.60 0.97
C VAL A 26 -7.23 16.33 1.20
N VAL A 27 -8.04 15.76 2.09
CA VAL A 27 -9.35 16.23 2.50
C VAL A 27 -9.28 16.49 3.99
N ASP A 28 -9.50 17.74 4.40
CA ASP A 28 -9.39 18.17 5.81
C ASP A 28 -10.69 17.98 6.60
N ASN A 29 -11.78 17.58 5.94
CA ASN A 29 -13.14 17.55 6.50
C ASN A 29 -13.81 16.17 6.41
N PHE A 30 -13.11 15.08 6.76
CA PHE A 30 -13.77 13.77 6.82
C PHE A 30 -14.86 13.73 7.89
N THR A 31 -16.01 13.15 7.54
CA THR A 31 -17.09 12.87 8.49
C THR A 31 -16.66 11.78 9.48
N THR A 32 -17.34 11.67 10.62
CA THR A 32 -17.08 10.62 11.62
C THR A 32 -17.20 9.21 11.01
N GLU A 33 -18.12 9.01 10.08
CA GLU A 33 -18.28 7.73 9.36
C GLU A 33 -17.09 7.44 8.44
N GLN A 34 -16.61 8.46 7.69
CA GLN A 34 -15.43 8.33 6.84
C GLN A 34 -14.16 8.03 7.65
N GLN A 35 -14.00 8.67 8.80
CA GLN A 35 -12.90 8.37 9.72
C GLN A 35 -12.96 6.93 10.26
N LYS A 36 -14.17 6.45 10.57
CA LYS A 36 -14.39 5.05 10.98
C LYS A 36 -14.01 4.07 9.88
N LEU A 37 -14.36 4.34 8.62
CA LEU A 37 -13.97 3.50 7.47
C LEU A 37 -12.44 3.44 7.31
N VAL A 38 -11.74 4.58 7.48
CA VAL A 38 -10.27 4.61 7.45
C VAL A 38 -9.67 3.80 8.59
N GLN A 39 -10.23 3.93 9.80
CA GLN A 39 -9.76 3.17 10.96
C GLN A 39 -9.97 1.66 10.76
N GLN A 40 -11.15 1.24 10.29
CA GLN A 40 -11.44 -0.15 9.95
C GLN A 40 -10.46 -0.69 8.90
N GLN A 41 -10.12 0.10 7.88
CA GLN A 41 -9.11 -0.28 6.91
C GLN A 41 -7.74 -0.51 7.55
N ARG A 42 -7.30 0.35 8.47
CA ARG A 42 -6.03 0.20 9.18
C ARG A 42 -6.00 -1.03 10.07
N ASP A 43 -7.09 -1.31 10.76
CA ASP A 43 -7.19 -2.46 11.66
C ASP A 43 -7.22 -3.77 10.90
N LEU A 44 -7.99 -3.84 9.79
CA LEU A 44 -8.02 -5.00 8.91
C LEU A 44 -6.64 -5.30 8.31
N ILE A 45 -5.96 -4.25 7.87
CA ILE A 45 -4.58 -4.31 7.40
C ILE A 45 -3.63 -4.90 8.45
N LYS A 46 -3.77 -4.45 9.71
CA LYS A 46 -2.92 -4.89 10.81
C LYS A 46 -3.20 -6.35 11.13
N ALA A 47 -4.47 -6.73 11.21
CA ALA A 47 -4.88 -8.11 11.43
C ALA A 47 -4.34 -9.04 10.34
N ASN A 48 -4.50 -8.67 9.07
CA ASN A 48 -3.98 -9.45 7.95
C ASN A 48 -2.46 -9.60 8.06
N ARG A 49 -1.75 -8.50 8.37
CA ARG A 49 -0.30 -8.50 8.58
C ARG A 49 0.15 -9.51 9.62
N GLU A 50 -0.49 -9.53 10.78
CA GLU A 50 -0.15 -10.46 11.85
C GLU A 50 -0.51 -11.90 11.47
N ALA A 51 -1.64 -12.14 10.82
CA ALA A 51 -2.04 -13.46 10.33
C ALA A 51 -1.01 -14.05 9.34
N PHE A 52 -0.54 -13.25 8.38
CA PHE A 52 0.47 -13.71 7.43
C PHE A 52 1.84 -13.93 8.09
N LYS A 53 2.26 -13.05 9.00
CA LYS A 53 3.50 -13.25 9.78
C LYS A 53 3.45 -14.56 10.56
N ALA A 54 2.33 -14.84 11.22
CA ALA A 54 2.13 -16.09 11.95
C ALA A 54 2.15 -17.32 11.03
N SER A 55 1.78 -17.15 9.75
CA SER A 55 1.82 -18.22 8.77
C SER A 55 3.22 -18.50 8.18
N LEU A 56 4.24 -17.67 8.47
CA LEU A 56 5.57 -17.82 7.85
C LEU A 56 6.29 -19.09 8.33
N THR A 57 6.89 -19.81 7.39
CA THR A 57 7.66 -21.03 7.67
C THR A 57 9.11 -20.70 8.06
N ALA A 58 9.83 -21.69 8.62
CA ALA A 58 11.25 -21.53 8.96
C ALA A 58 12.11 -21.15 7.75
N GLU A 59 11.84 -21.75 6.57
CA GLU A 59 12.51 -21.42 5.31
C GLU A 59 12.27 -19.97 4.91
N GLN A 60 11.03 -19.51 4.99
CA GLN A 60 10.67 -18.13 4.67
C GLN A 60 11.32 -17.13 5.64
N LEU A 61 11.41 -17.47 6.93
CA LEU A 61 12.10 -16.67 7.93
C LEU A 61 13.62 -16.60 7.67
N ALA A 62 14.22 -17.67 7.14
CA ALA A 62 15.63 -17.67 6.77
C ALA A 62 15.90 -16.72 5.59
N ILE A 63 15.07 -16.75 4.54
CA ILE A 63 15.15 -15.80 3.40
C ILE A 63 15.08 -14.34 3.90
N LEU A 64 14.23 -14.07 4.88
CA LEU A 64 14.08 -12.72 5.44
C LEU A 64 15.31 -12.23 6.20
N LYS A 65 15.98 -13.14 6.92
CA LYS A 65 17.16 -12.83 7.73
C LYS A 65 18.46 -12.78 6.92
N ASP A 66 18.47 -13.32 5.71
CA ASP A 66 19.65 -13.37 4.87
C ASP A 66 20.17 -11.96 4.51
N ALA A 67 21.33 -11.58 5.03
CA ALA A 67 21.90 -10.25 4.78
C ALA A 67 22.50 -10.11 3.37
N SER A 68 22.73 -11.21 2.65
CA SER A 68 23.33 -11.22 1.31
C SER A 68 22.34 -10.84 0.20
N LEU A 69 21.03 -10.99 0.46
CA LEU A 69 19.98 -10.70 -0.51
C LEU A 69 19.50 -9.25 -0.43
N SER A 70 19.37 -8.61 -1.59
CA SER A 70 18.66 -7.34 -1.72
C SER A 70 17.17 -7.49 -1.34
N LYS A 71 16.49 -6.38 -1.08
CA LYS A 71 15.05 -6.39 -0.77
C LYS A 71 14.23 -7.03 -1.89
N GLU A 72 14.56 -6.72 -3.14
CA GLU A 72 13.89 -7.28 -4.31
C GLU A 72 14.14 -8.79 -4.43
N GLN A 73 15.38 -9.22 -4.15
CA GLN A 73 15.75 -10.64 -4.19
C GLN A 73 15.04 -11.44 -3.08
N LYS A 74 15.02 -10.92 -1.85
CA LYS A 74 14.25 -11.53 -0.74
C LYS A 74 12.79 -11.68 -1.09
N GLN A 75 12.22 -10.66 -1.71
CA GLN A 75 10.83 -10.71 -2.13
C GLN A 75 10.60 -11.79 -3.19
N ALA A 76 11.43 -11.83 -4.22
CA ALA A 76 11.28 -12.82 -5.29
C ALA A 76 11.37 -14.25 -4.73
N ALA A 77 12.37 -14.50 -3.87
CA ALA A 77 12.54 -15.79 -3.20
C ALA A 77 11.34 -16.14 -2.30
N LEU A 78 10.81 -15.19 -1.55
CA LEU A 78 9.63 -15.42 -0.71
C LEU A 78 8.37 -15.75 -1.50
N VAL A 79 8.11 -15.03 -2.59
CA VAL A 79 6.91 -15.29 -3.40
C VAL A 79 6.91 -16.71 -3.98
N LEU A 80 8.08 -17.25 -4.31
CA LEU A 80 8.23 -18.62 -4.79
C LEU A 80 7.90 -19.66 -3.71
N THR A 81 8.15 -19.35 -2.44
CA THR A 81 7.92 -20.27 -1.32
C THR A 81 6.51 -20.17 -0.72
N PHE A 82 5.62 -19.34 -1.26
CA PHE A 82 4.27 -19.18 -0.70
C PHE A 82 3.41 -20.43 -0.87
N THR A 83 2.86 -20.90 0.25
CA THR A 83 1.92 -22.01 0.30
C THR A 83 0.54 -21.60 -0.25
N THR A 84 -0.29 -22.57 -0.60
CA THR A 84 -1.68 -22.33 -1.03
C THR A 84 -2.47 -21.56 0.04
N ALA A 85 -2.29 -21.91 1.33
CA ALA A 85 -2.95 -21.21 2.43
C ALA A 85 -2.51 -19.73 2.51
N GLN A 86 -1.22 -19.46 2.37
CA GLN A 86 -0.69 -18.09 2.36
C GLN A 86 -1.20 -17.27 1.17
N LYS A 87 -1.28 -17.89 -0.01
CA LYS A 87 -1.84 -17.25 -1.22
C LYS A 87 -3.33 -16.92 -1.03
N ASN A 88 -4.09 -17.81 -0.40
CA ASN A 88 -5.50 -17.57 -0.11
C ASN A 88 -5.68 -16.40 0.87
N LEU A 89 -4.89 -16.34 1.96
CA LEU A 89 -4.89 -15.21 2.89
C LEU A 89 -4.61 -13.87 2.19
N LEU A 90 -3.65 -13.85 1.26
CA LEU A 90 -3.33 -12.64 0.49
C LEU A 90 -4.46 -12.23 -0.46
N ASN A 91 -5.11 -13.19 -1.10
CA ASN A 91 -6.24 -12.93 -2.00
C ASN A 91 -7.47 -12.41 -1.25
N GLU A 92 -7.80 -13.02 -0.11
CA GLU A 92 -8.89 -12.56 0.75
C GLU A 92 -8.63 -11.15 1.28
N SER A 93 -7.41 -10.90 1.79
CA SER A 93 -7.00 -9.56 2.20
C SER A 93 -7.16 -8.53 1.08
N LYS A 94 -6.86 -8.92 -0.16
CA LYS A 94 -6.95 -8.02 -1.32
C LYS A 94 -8.40 -7.65 -1.63
N GLU A 95 -9.31 -8.61 -1.63
CA GLU A 95 -10.73 -8.34 -1.87
C GLU A 95 -11.33 -7.50 -0.73
N ASN A 96 -11.01 -7.82 0.53
CA ASN A 96 -11.48 -7.03 1.68
C ASN A 96 -11.03 -5.56 1.62
N ILE A 97 -9.76 -5.31 1.25
CA ILE A 97 -9.23 -3.94 1.09
C ILE A 97 -9.91 -3.23 -0.09
N LYS A 98 -10.23 -3.96 -1.16
CA LYS A 98 -10.91 -3.41 -2.34
C LYS A 98 -12.34 -3.00 -2.01
N ASP A 99 -13.07 -3.80 -1.25
CA ASP A 99 -14.42 -3.45 -0.79
C ASP A 99 -14.39 -2.22 0.12
N LEU A 100 -13.49 -2.16 1.10
CA LEU A 100 -13.33 -0.97 1.95
C LEU A 100 -12.96 0.29 1.16
N ARG A 101 -12.13 0.16 0.11
CA ARG A 101 -11.82 1.29 -0.78
C ARG A 101 -13.03 1.76 -1.58
N ARG A 102 -13.87 0.83 -2.03
CA ARG A 102 -15.12 1.15 -2.73
C ARG A 102 -16.06 1.89 -1.78
N ASP A 103 -16.24 1.40 -0.57
CA ASP A 103 -17.16 1.99 0.41
C ASP A 103 -16.67 3.39 0.82
N PHE A 104 -15.37 3.55 1.06
CA PHE A 104 -14.76 4.85 1.29
C PHE A 104 -14.99 5.79 0.10
N LYS A 105 -14.75 5.36 -1.14
CA LYS A 105 -14.98 6.19 -2.34
C LYS A 105 -16.46 6.61 -2.47
N ASN A 106 -17.38 5.70 -2.17
CA ASN A 106 -18.81 5.96 -2.22
C ASN A 106 -19.23 6.97 -1.14
N SER A 107 -18.59 6.93 0.03
CA SER A 107 -18.86 7.86 1.13
C SER A 107 -18.39 9.31 0.86
N LEU A 108 -17.52 9.55 -0.13
CA LEU A 108 -17.01 10.89 -0.43
C LEU A 108 -18.10 11.78 -1.04
N THR A 109 -18.21 13.01 -0.53
CA THR A 109 -19.09 14.04 -1.11
C THR A 109 -18.54 14.57 -2.43
N THR A 110 -19.36 15.30 -3.18
CA THR A 110 -18.94 15.93 -4.44
C THR A 110 -17.79 16.91 -4.21
N GLU A 111 -17.85 17.72 -3.16
CA GLU A 111 -16.82 18.69 -2.80
C GLU A 111 -15.49 17.98 -2.45
N GLN A 112 -15.55 16.92 -1.65
CA GLN A 112 -14.36 16.13 -1.30
C GLN A 112 -13.75 15.45 -2.54
N ARG A 113 -14.57 14.96 -3.47
CA ARG A 113 -14.10 14.39 -4.74
C ARG A 113 -13.40 15.44 -5.60
N GLN A 114 -13.94 16.67 -5.66
CA GLN A 114 -13.32 17.78 -6.38
C GLN A 114 -11.97 18.16 -5.77
N GLN A 115 -11.87 18.27 -4.43
CA GLN A 115 -10.60 18.53 -3.74
C GLN A 115 -9.54 17.46 -4.06
N ILE A 116 -9.93 16.18 -4.05
CA ILE A 116 -9.03 15.08 -4.41
C ILE A 116 -8.57 15.20 -5.86
N GLN A 117 -9.48 15.49 -6.79
CA GLN A 117 -9.17 15.62 -8.21
C GLN A 117 -8.22 16.80 -8.48
N GLU A 118 -8.48 17.95 -7.86
CA GLU A 118 -7.67 19.15 -8.01
C GLU A 118 -6.26 18.93 -7.44
N HIS A 119 -6.16 18.38 -6.23
CA HIS A 119 -4.88 18.03 -5.62
C HIS A 119 -4.07 17.06 -6.50
N ASN A 120 -4.71 16.03 -7.06
CA ASN A 120 -4.04 15.09 -7.96
C ASN A 120 -3.56 15.75 -9.26
N SER A 121 -4.39 16.61 -9.85
CA SER A 121 -4.04 17.37 -11.07
C SER A 121 -2.86 18.31 -10.83
N ASN A 122 -2.85 19.00 -9.69
CA ASN A 122 -1.76 19.89 -9.29
C ASN A 122 -0.47 19.12 -9.08
N ARG A 123 -0.51 17.96 -8.39
CA ARG A 123 0.66 17.10 -8.24
C ARG A 123 1.23 16.62 -9.57
N ILE A 124 0.38 16.20 -10.51
CA ILE A 124 0.81 15.79 -11.84
C ILE A 124 1.51 16.96 -12.55
N ARG A 125 0.93 18.16 -12.47
CA ARG A 125 1.50 19.37 -13.08
C ARG A 125 2.89 19.70 -12.53
N GLU A 126 3.07 19.63 -11.22
CA GLU A 126 4.37 19.84 -10.58
C GLU A 126 5.39 18.78 -11.00
N THR A 127 5.02 17.50 -11.02
CA THR A 127 5.95 16.44 -11.48
C THR A 127 6.40 16.60 -12.93
N ILE A 128 5.53 17.13 -13.80
CA ILE A 128 5.85 17.41 -15.22
C ILE A 128 6.76 18.65 -15.34
N LYS A 129 6.54 19.69 -14.52
CA LYS A 129 7.45 20.84 -14.48
C LYS A 129 8.83 20.42 -14.01
N ASP A 130 8.91 19.64 -12.95
CA ASP A 130 10.17 19.14 -12.39
C ASP A 130 10.93 18.23 -13.36
N SER A 131 10.23 17.39 -14.14
CA SER A 131 10.89 16.60 -15.19
C SER A 131 11.46 17.49 -16.29
N ARG A 132 10.69 18.48 -16.76
CA ARG A 132 11.16 19.43 -17.80
C ARG A 132 12.34 20.28 -17.32
N LEU A 133 12.33 20.73 -16.07
CA LEU A 133 13.43 21.51 -15.49
C LEU A 133 14.71 20.68 -15.35
N ARG A 134 14.60 19.39 -15.04
CA ARG A 134 15.76 18.48 -15.00
C ARG A 134 16.34 18.22 -16.39
N ASP A 135 15.50 18.03 -17.39
CA ASP A 135 15.95 17.82 -18.78
C ASP A 135 16.69 19.04 -19.34
N VAL A 136 16.30 20.26 -18.95
CA VAL A 136 17.00 21.50 -19.32
C VAL A 136 18.35 21.63 -18.61
N LYS A 137 18.47 21.18 -17.36
CA LYS A 137 19.71 21.28 -16.56
C LYS A 137 20.79 20.25 -16.95
N HIS A 138 20.42 19.21 -17.69
CA HIS A 138 21.32 18.15 -18.17
C HIS A 138 21.72 18.32 -19.65
N ARG A 139 21.36 19.44 -20.29
CA ARG A 139 21.87 19.86 -21.60
C ARG A 139 22.87 20.99 -21.44
#